data_AF-X1JUI1-F1
#
_entry.id   AF-X1JUI1-F1
#
_cell.length_a   1.000
_cell.length_b   1.000
_cell.length_c   1.000
_cell.angle_alpha   90.00
_cell.angle_beta   90.00
_cell.angle_gamma   90.00
#
_symmetry.space_group_name_H-M   'P 1'
#
loop_
_entity.id
_entity.type
_entity.pdbx_description
1 polymer ?
#
loop_
_entity_poly.entity_id
_entity_poly.type
_entity_poly.pdbx_seq_one_letter_code
_entity_poly.pdbx_strand_id
1 'polypeptide(L)' 'MQTLADFIASILRGPGLWLRELSLAIPMSVARGFFLLYFFILLIWVLRMKKSATSGELSGISKPVDLRPYA' A
#
# COMPACT_ATOMS: atom_id res chain seq x y z
N MET A 1 -4.45 -0.43 -36.59
CA MET A 1 -4.33 -0.52 -35.12
C MET A 1 -3.51 -1.73 -34.65
N GLN A 2 -3.47 -2.86 -35.36
CA GLN A 2 -2.62 -4.02 -35.02
C GLN A 2 -1.12 -3.65 -34.90
N THR A 3 -0.59 -2.88 -35.85
CA THR A 3 0.84 -2.50 -35.89
C THR A 3 1.32 -1.67 -34.69
N LEU A 4 0.48 -0.79 -34.13
CA LEU A 4 0.83 0.01 -32.95
C LEU A 4 0.81 -0.85 -31.69
N ALA A 5 -0.18 -1.75 -31.57
CA ALA A 5 -0.26 -2.69 -30.47
C ALA A 5 0.93 -3.66 -30.47
N ASP A 6 1.34 -4.15 -31.65
CA ASP A 6 2.49 -5.03 -31.80
C ASP A 6 3.82 -4.32 -31.46
N PHE A 7 3.95 -3.05 -31.82
CA PHE A 7 5.11 -2.23 -31.46
C PHE A 7 5.20 -1.97 -29.94
N ILE A 8 4.08 -1.60 -29.32
CA ILE A 8 3.97 -1.41 -27.87
C ILE A 8 4.27 -2.74 -27.15
N ALA A 9 3.68 -3.84 -27.60
CA ALA A 9 3.93 -5.16 -27.05
C ALA A 9 5.39 -5.56 -27.16
N SER A 10 6.07 -5.27 -28.27
CA SER A 10 7.48 -5.53 -28.46
C SER A 10 8.37 -4.78 -27.47
N ILE A 11 8.11 -3.47 -27.27
CA ILE A 11 8.87 -2.62 -26.33
C ILE A 11 8.65 -3.08 -24.89
N LEU A 12 7.39 -3.35 -24.51
CA LEU A 12 7.04 -3.76 -23.15
C LEU A 12 7.39 -5.21 -22.83
N ARG A 13 7.72 -6.04 -23.83
CA ARG A 13 8.06 -7.45 -23.62
C ARG A 13 9.30 -7.63 -22.75
N GLY A 14 10.36 -6.85 -23.02
CA GLY A 14 11.60 -6.90 -22.23
C GLY A 14 11.38 -6.53 -20.76
N PRO A 15 10.83 -5.33 -20.48
CA PRO A 15 10.49 -4.92 -19.11
C PRO A 15 9.51 -5.86 -18.42
N GLY A 16 8.52 -6.40 -19.16
CA GLY A 16 7.54 -7.35 -18.64
C GLY A 16 8.16 -8.68 -18.23
N LEU A 17 9.10 -9.21 -19.01
CA LEU A 17 9.85 -10.41 -18.64
C LEU A 17 10.74 -10.16 -17.42
N TRP A 18 11.41 -9.02 -17.37
CA TRP A 18 12.23 -8.64 -16.22
C TRP A 18 11.41 -8.53 -14.93
N LEU A 19 10.25 -7.88 -14.96
CA LEU A 19 9.33 -7.81 -13.82
C LEU A 19 8.80 -9.20 -13.41
N ARG A 20 8.54 -10.06 -14.39
CA ARG A 20 8.11 -11.44 -14.13
C ARG A 20 9.20 -12.25 -13.44
N GLU A 21 10.43 -12.18 -13.92
CA GLU A 21 11.56 -12.87 -13.28
C GLU A 21 11.80 -12.35 -11.86
N LEU A 22 11.72 -11.04 -11.67
CA LEU A 22 11.87 -10.42 -10.35
C LEU A 22 10.75 -10.84 -9.38
N SER A 23 9.51 -10.93 -9.84
CA SER A 23 8.39 -11.39 -9.02
C SER A 23 8.45 -12.89 -8.70
N LEU A 24 8.91 -13.72 -9.65
CA LEU A 24 9.10 -15.16 -9.43
C LEU A 24 10.33 -15.48 -8.58
N ALA A 25 11.34 -14.62 -8.56
CA ALA A 25 12.54 -14.77 -7.74
C ALA A 25 12.23 -14.68 -6.24
N ILE A 26 11.10 -14.07 -5.85
CA ILE A 26 10.69 -13.93 -4.46
C ILE A 26 9.93 -15.21 -4.04
N PRO A 27 10.44 -16.00 -3.07
CA PRO A 27 9.73 -17.17 -2.58
C PRO A 27 8.38 -16.78 -1.97
N MET A 28 7.33 -17.57 -2.23
CA MET A 28 5.97 -17.26 -1.76
C MET A 28 5.89 -17.07 -0.23
N SER A 29 6.69 -17.82 0.53
CA SER A 29 6.80 -17.68 1.99
C SER A 29 7.34 -16.31 2.41
N VAL A 30 8.34 -15.81 1.69
CA VAL A 30 8.96 -14.50 1.94
C VAL A 30 8.00 -13.37 1.58
N ALA A 31 7.30 -13.49 0.44
CA ALA A 31 6.27 -12.52 0.03
C ALA A 31 5.14 -12.41 1.07
N ARG A 32 4.64 -13.54 1.59
CA ARG A 32 3.65 -13.57 2.68
C ARG A 32 4.19 -12.93 3.96
N GLY A 33 5.45 -13.18 4.29
CA GLY A 33 6.12 -12.55 5.44
C GLY A 33 6.15 -11.03 5.32
N PHE A 34 6.58 -10.49 4.17
CA PHE A 34 6.58 -9.05 3.93
C PHE A 34 5.18 -8.44 3.95
N PHE A 35 4.20 -9.14 3.38
CA PHE A 35 2.80 -8.71 3.41
C PHE A 35 2.32 -8.55 4.87
N LEU A 36 2.49 -9.57 5.70
CA LEU A 36 2.09 -9.51 7.10
C LEU A 36 2.89 -8.44 7.86
N LEU A 37 4.20 -8.37 7.66
CA LEU A 37 5.08 -7.39 8.32
C LEU A 37 4.62 -5.95 8.02
N TYR A 38 4.24 -5.66 6.78
CA TYR A 38 3.69 -4.36 6.39
C TYR A 38 2.45 -4.00 7.21
N PHE A 39 1.47 -4.91 7.33
CA PHE A 39 0.28 -4.66 8.14
C PHE A 39 0.58 -4.56 9.64
N PHE A 40 1.54 -5.33 10.15
CA PHE A 40 1.98 -5.20 11.54
C PHE A 40 2.61 -3.82 11.81
N ILE A 41 3.44 -3.32 10.90
CA ILE A 41 4.02 -1.99 11.01
C ILE A 41 2.93 -0.92 11.01
N LEU A 42 1.96 -1.02 10.08
CA LEU A 42 0.81 -0.10 10.04
C LEU A 42 0.00 -0.16 11.34
N LEU A 43 -0.30 -1.35 11.84
CA LEU A 43 -1.03 -1.53 13.08
C LEU A 43 -0.30 -0.88 14.26
N ILE A 44 1.01 -1.14 14.39
CA ILE A 44 1.84 -0.50 15.42
C ILE A 44 1.83 1.02 15.26
N TRP A 45 1.89 1.52 14.02
CA TRP A 45 1.86 2.95 13.74
C TRP A 45 0.53 3.59 14.17
N VAL A 46 -0.61 2.98 13.83
CA VAL A 46 -1.95 3.44 14.24
C VAL A 46 -2.09 3.42 15.77
N LEU A 47 -1.65 2.36 16.43
CA LEU A 47 -1.71 2.26 17.90
C LEU A 47 -0.81 3.31 18.60
N ARG A 48 0.34 3.62 17.99
CA ARG A 48 1.31 4.61 18.52
C ARG A 48 1.01 6.04 18.10
N MET A 49 0.04 6.28 17.22
CA MET A 49 -0.36 7.63 16.81
C MET A 49 -0.84 8.41 18.04
N LYS A 50 -0.34 9.64 18.19
CA LYS A 50 -0.77 10.56 19.25
C LYS A 50 -2.24 10.89 19.04
N LYS A 51 -3.03 10.88 20.13
CA LYS A 51 -4.45 11.25 20.08
C LYS A 51 -4.70 12.62 19.44
N SER A 52 -3.78 13.58 19.56
CA SER A 52 -3.88 14.89 18.93
C SER A 52 -3.90 14.87 17.39
N ALA A 53 -3.49 13.76 16.76
CA ALA A 53 -3.58 13.56 15.31
C ALA A 53 -4.90 12.92 14.87
N THR A 54 -5.63 12.29 15.80
CA THR A 54 -6.91 11.59 15.57
C THR A 54 -8.09 12.28 16.27
N SER A 55 -7.82 13.32 17.05
CA SER A 55 -8.81 14.08 17.81
C SER A 55 -8.56 15.56 17.61
N GLY A 56 -9.56 16.24 17.06
CA GLY A 56 -9.54 17.68 16.82
C GLY A 56 -10.87 18.30 17.23
N GLU A 57 -10.87 19.61 17.45
CA GLU A 57 -12.11 20.38 17.59
C GLU A 57 -12.66 20.68 16.20
N LEU A 58 -13.86 20.18 15.89
CA LEU A 58 -14.60 20.61 14.71
C LEU A 58 -15.21 21.98 15.02
N SER A 59 -14.93 22.98 14.18
CA SER A 59 -15.55 24.30 14.24
C SER A 59 -17.08 24.17 14.31
N GLY A 60 -17.67 24.51 15.46
CA GLY A 60 -19.12 24.45 15.71
C GLY A 60 -19.60 23.29 16.60
N ILE A 61 -18.72 22.38 17.03
CA ILE A 61 -19.06 21.28 17.95
C ILE A 61 -18.24 21.44 19.24
N SER A 62 -18.90 21.71 20.36
CA SER A 62 -18.27 21.91 21.69
C SER A 62 -17.71 20.63 22.33
N LYS A 63 -17.74 19.50 21.63
CA LYS A 63 -17.29 18.20 22.12
C LYS A 63 -16.15 17.69 21.25
N PRO A 64 -15.00 17.30 21.83
CA PRO A 64 -13.89 16.76 21.06
C PRO A 64 -14.32 15.46 20.37
N VAL A 65 -14.12 15.39 19.06
CA VAL A 65 -14.41 14.19 18.26
C VAL A 65 -13.18 13.29 18.28
N ASP A 66 -13.31 12.08 18.81
CA ASP A 66 -12.25 11.06 18.78
C ASP A 66 -12.47 10.16 17.55
N LEU A 67 -11.65 10.31 16.51
CA LEU A 67 -11.73 9.52 15.26
C LEU A 67 -10.98 8.18 15.36
N ARG A 68 -10.33 7.90 16.49
CA ARG A 68 -9.58 6.67 16.71
C ARG A 68 -10.39 5.37 16.55
N PRO A 69 -11.72 5.31 16.77
CA PRO A 69 -12.52 4.12 16.46
C PRO A 69 -12.67 3.82 14.96
N TYR A 70 -12.30 4.76 14.08
CA TYR A 70 -12.50 4.70 12.64
C TYR A 70 -11.18 4.67 11.84
N ALA A 71 -10.03 4.55 12.52
CA ALA A 71 -8.69 4.51 11.94
C ALA A 71 -8.13 3.08 11.85
#